data_AF-A0A920SPS0-F1
#
_entry.id   AF-A0A920SPS0-F1
#
_cell.length_a   1.000
_cell.length_b   1.000
_cell.length_c   1.000
_cell.angle_alpha   90.00
_cell.angle_beta   90.00
_cell.angle_gamma   90.00
#
_symmetry.space_group_name_H-M   'P 1'
#
loop_
_entity.id
_entity.type
_entity.pdbx_description
1 polymer ?
#
loop_
_entity_poly.entity_id
_entity_poly.type
_entity_poly.pdbx_seq_one_letter_code
_entity_poly.pdbx_strand_id
1 'polypeptide(L)'
;MPEIDVSCDRVLRFRTFSKAYGLAGIRVGYAIGESDLIGEFNKVRNHFGVGRVAQAAALAALKDQAHLALVIDQVNRARKGSPKIALGEKVLGRWPLATNFVAN
;
A
#
# COMPACT_ATOMS: atom_id res chain seq x y z
N MET A 1 -11.04 7.13 -2.16
CA MET A 1 -9.67 7.49 -2.59
C MET A 1 -9.78 8.64 -3.57
N PRO A 2 -8.85 9.59 -3.64
CA PRO A 2 -8.89 10.61 -4.67
C PRO A 2 -8.86 9.94 -6.05
N GLU A 3 -9.61 10.46 -7.01
CA GLU A 3 -9.47 10.05 -8.40
C GLU A 3 -8.06 10.36 -8.91
N ILE A 4 -7.64 9.66 -9.95
CA ILE A 4 -6.41 9.98 -10.67
C ILE A 4 -6.79 10.15 -12.14
N ASP A 5 -6.42 11.31 -12.69
CA ASP A 5 -6.39 11.49 -14.13
C ASP A 5 -5.16 10.76 -14.68
N VAL A 6 -5.40 9.63 -15.34
CA VAL A 6 -4.34 8.81 -15.94
C VAL A 6 -3.83 9.36 -17.27
N SER A 7 -4.39 10.47 -17.76
CA SER A 7 -3.87 11.19 -18.93
C SER A 7 -2.87 12.30 -18.56
N CYS A 8 -2.78 12.64 -17.27
CA CYS A 8 -1.87 13.67 -16.79
C CYS A 8 -0.42 13.13 -16.67
N ASP A 9 0.48 13.64 -17.50
CA ASP A 9 1.92 13.31 -17.53
C ASP A 9 2.71 13.80 -16.30
N ARG A 10 2.07 14.55 -15.39
CA ARG A 10 2.69 15.05 -14.15
C ARG A 10 2.29 14.28 -12.91
N VAL A 11 1.49 13.22 -13.04
CA VAL A 11 0.96 12.47 -11.90
C VAL A 11 1.25 10.98 -12.06
N LEU A 12 1.90 10.41 -11.04
CA LEU A 12 2.07 8.97 -10.88
C LEU A 12 1.49 8.52 -9.54
N ARG A 13 0.75 7.40 -9.56
CA ARG A 13 0.24 6.75 -8.35
C ARG A 13 0.92 5.41 -8.16
N PHE A 14 1.58 5.27 -7.01
CA PHE A 14 2.20 4.02 -6.59
C PHE A 14 1.30 3.24 -5.63
N ARG A 15 1.39 1.91 -5.74
CA ARG A 15 0.73 0.96 -4.85
C ARG A 15 1.68 -0.19 -4.54
N THR A 16 1.48 -0.81 -3.37
CA THR A 16 2.33 -1.90 -2.90
C THR A 16 1.52 -3.03 -2.30
N PHE A 17 2.03 -4.25 -2.43
CA PHE A 17 1.52 -5.42 -1.74
C PHE A 17 2.12 -5.59 -0.33
N SER A 18 3.04 -4.70 0.08
CA SER A 18 3.78 -4.85 1.34
C SER A 18 2.98 -4.56 2.62
N LYS A 19 1.74 -4.07 2.51
CA LYS A 19 0.94 -3.58 3.65
C LYS A 19 -0.31 -4.42 3.83
N ALA A 20 -1.48 -3.92 3.43
CA ALA A 20 -2.76 -4.60 3.64
C ALA A 20 -2.83 -6.00 2.97
N TYR A 21 -2.05 -6.22 1.91
CA TYR A 21 -1.94 -7.53 1.26
C TYR A 21 -0.97 -8.51 1.96
N GLY A 22 -0.21 -8.07 2.97
CA GLY A 22 0.67 -8.95 3.76
C GLY A 22 1.95 -9.44 3.08
N LEU A 23 2.26 -8.98 1.87
CA LEU A 23 3.38 -9.49 1.05
C LEU A 23 4.67 -8.65 1.18
N ALA A 24 5.02 -8.21 2.40
CA ALA A 24 6.17 -7.33 2.62
C ALA A 24 7.49 -7.94 2.12
N GLY A 25 7.71 -9.25 2.33
CA GLY A 25 8.92 -9.96 1.91
C GLY A 25 9.00 -10.26 0.41
N ILE A 26 7.87 -10.20 -0.32
CA ILE A 26 7.79 -10.58 -1.75
C ILE A 26 8.27 -9.46 -2.69
N ARG A 27 8.33 -8.22 -2.20
CA ARG A 27 8.87 -7.05 -2.91
C ARG A 27 8.18 -6.76 -4.25
N VAL A 28 6.85 -6.71 -4.23
CA VAL A 28 6.03 -6.41 -5.41
C VAL A 28 5.17 -5.16 -5.20
N GLY A 29 5.09 -4.34 -6.26
CA GLY A 29 4.34 -3.09 -6.33
C GLY A 29 4.11 -2.68 -7.77
N TYR A 30 3.31 -1.63 -7.97
CA TYR A 30 2.96 -1.14 -9.30
C TYR A 30 2.74 0.36 -9.31
N ALA A 31 2.82 0.96 -10.50
CA ALA A 31 2.53 2.35 -10.78
C ALA A 31 1.34 2.46 -11.74
N ILE A 32 0.58 3.54 -11.62
CA ILE A 32 -0.51 3.93 -12.52
C ILE A 32 -0.24 5.38 -12.94
N GLY A 33 -0.35 5.68 -14.24
CA GLY A 33 -0.20 7.02 -14.81
C GLY A 33 -0.31 6.99 -16.33
N GLU A 34 0.06 8.10 -16.96
CA GLU A 34 0.07 8.28 -18.42
C GLU A 34 0.96 7.22 -19.10
N SER A 35 0.49 6.72 -20.26
CA SER A 35 1.07 5.60 -20.98
C SER A 35 2.54 5.79 -21.38
N ASP A 36 2.88 6.93 -21.97
CA ASP A 36 4.24 7.22 -22.42
C ASP A 36 5.18 7.33 -21.21
N LEU A 37 4.74 8.02 -20.14
CA LEU A 37 5.47 8.12 -18.88
C LEU A 37 5.69 6.75 -18.21
N ILE A 38 4.69 5.87 -18.21
CA ILE A 38 4.85 4.48 -17.74
C ILE A 38 5.83 3.71 -18.64
N GLY A 39 5.78 3.96 -19.96
CA GLY A 39 6.70 3.39 -20.94
C GLY A 39 8.18 3.66 -20.63
N GLU A 40 8.49 4.85 -20.11
CA GLU A 40 9.84 5.26 -19.72
C GLU A 40 10.48 4.33 -18.67
N PHE A 41 9.68 3.70 -17.79
CA PHE A 41 10.20 2.72 -16.82
C PHE A 41 10.87 1.52 -17.50
N ASN A 42 10.48 1.16 -18.72
CA ASN A 42 11.10 0.06 -19.46
C ASN A 42 12.57 0.33 -19.80
N LYS A 43 12.98 1.60 -19.89
CA LYS A 43 14.37 1.99 -20.20
C LYS A 43 15.32 1.73 -19.03
N VAL A 44 14.82 1.78 -17.80
CA VAL A 44 15.65 1.73 -16.58
C VAL A 44 15.40 0.50 -15.71
N ARG A 45 14.27 -0.20 -15.87
CA ARG A 45 13.95 -1.35 -15.01
C ARG A 45 14.79 -2.58 -15.35
N ASN A 46 15.03 -3.40 -14.34
CA ASN A 46 15.44 -4.78 -14.58
C ASN A 46 14.27 -5.54 -15.21
N HIS A 47 14.46 -6.02 -16.44
CA HIS A 47 13.42 -6.68 -17.23
C HIS A 47 12.85 -7.93 -16.54
N PHE A 48 13.69 -8.60 -15.73
CA PHE A 48 13.34 -9.80 -14.96
C PHE A 48 13.32 -9.54 -13.44
N GLY A 49 13.20 -8.27 -13.03
CA GLY A 49 13.26 -7.87 -11.63
C GLY A 49 12.09 -8.35 -10.75
N VAL A 50 11.03 -8.90 -11.34
CA VAL A 50 9.89 -9.48 -10.61
C VAL A 50 9.81 -10.98 -10.91
N GLY A 51 10.27 -11.79 -9.95
CA GLY A 51 10.30 -13.25 -10.10
C GLY A 51 8.91 -13.89 -10.14
N ARG A 52 8.85 -15.14 -10.63
CA ARG A 52 7.58 -15.90 -10.81
C ARG A 52 6.75 -16.00 -9.53
N VAL A 53 7.38 -16.26 -8.39
CA VAL A 53 6.70 -16.35 -7.08
C VAL A 53 6.05 -15.01 -6.72
N ALA A 54 6.73 -13.89 -7.00
CA ALA A 54 6.19 -12.56 -6.72
C ALA A 54 4.98 -12.24 -7.58
N GLN A 55 5.02 -12.60 -8.87
CA GLN A 55 3.88 -12.44 -9.78
C GLN A 55 2.68 -13.30 -9.34
N ALA A 56 2.91 -14.57 -9.00
CA ALA A 56 1.85 -15.47 -8.54
C ALA A 56 1.21 -14.99 -7.22
N ALA A 57 2.03 -14.58 -6.25
CA ALA A 57 1.54 -14.07 -4.97
C ALA A 57 0.75 -12.75 -5.14
N ALA A 58 1.24 -11.82 -5.95
CA ALA A 58 0.53 -10.58 -6.25
C ALA A 58 -0.82 -10.84 -6.93
N LEU A 59 -0.86 -11.76 -7.91
CA LEU A 59 -2.09 -12.12 -8.61
C LEU A 59 -3.11 -12.79 -7.67
N ALA A 60 -2.67 -13.69 -6.79
CA ALA A 60 -3.53 -14.31 -5.79
C ALA A 60 -4.09 -13.26 -4.82
N ALA A 61 -3.23 -12.36 -4.32
CA ALA A 61 -3.61 -11.29 -3.42
C ALA A 61 -4.61 -10.30 -4.07
N LEU A 62 -4.45 -9.98 -5.36
CA LEU A 62 -5.41 -9.13 -6.09
C LEU A 62 -6.79 -9.79 -6.23
N LYS A 63 -6.86 -11.12 -6.32
CA LYS A 63 -8.13 -11.84 -6.47
C LYS A 63 -8.86 -12.00 -5.13
N ASP A 64 -8.14 -12.11 -4.03
CA ASP A 64 -8.72 -12.32 -2.70
C ASP A 64 -9.10 -11.00 -2.01
N GLN A 65 -10.14 -10.36 -2.54
CA GLN A 65 -10.68 -9.12 -1.99
C GLN A 65 -11.38 -9.34 -0.62
N ALA A 66 -11.87 -10.55 -0.35
CA ALA A 66 -12.49 -10.89 0.92
C ALA A 66 -11.46 -10.87 2.07
N HIS A 67 -10.29 -11.50 1.86
CA HIS A 67 -9.19 -11.44 2.80
C HIS A 67 -8.70 -9.99 3.00
N LEU A 68 -8.56 -9.21 1.93
CA LEU A 68 -8.16 -7.80 2.04
C LEU A 68 -9.13 -7.00 2.93
N ALA A 69 -10.45 -7.15 2.72
CA ALA A 69 -11.46 -6.46 3.51
C ALA A 69 -11.39 -6.87 5.00
N LEU A 70 -11.21 -8.16 5.28
CA LEU A 70 -11.02 -8.69 6.62
C LEU A 70 -9.78 -8.09 7.31
N VAL A 71 -8.63 -8.04 6.63
CA VAL A 71 -7.41 -7.44 7.19
C VAL A 71 -7.59 -5.95 7.45
N ILE A 72 -8.24 -5.20 6.56
CA ILE A 72 -8.51 -3.77 6.75
C ILE A 72 -9.40 -3.54 7.99
N ASP A 73 -10.44 -4.35 8.17
CA ASP A 73 -11.30 -4.26 9.36
C ASP A 73 -10.52 -4.57 10.64
N GLN A 74 -9.70 -5.62 10.65
CA GLN A 74 -8.84 -5.97 11.79
C GLN A 74 -7.87 -4.84 12.14
N VAL A 75 -7.21 -4.23 11.15
CA VAL A 75 -6.31 -3.08 11.34
C VAL A 75 -7.06 -1.89 11.93
N ASN A 76 -8.27 -1.60 11.44
CA ASN A 76 -9.09 -0.52 11.96
C ASN A 76 -9.52 -0.76 13.41
N ARG A 77 -9.89 -2.00 13.77
CA ARG A 77 -10.22 -2.40 15.15
C ARG A 77 -9.00 -2.27 16.06
N ALA A 78 -7.86 -2.81 15.65
CA ALA A 78 -6.61 -2.72 16.42
C ALA A 78 -6.22 -1.26 16.68
N ARG A 79 -6.39 -0.38 15.68
CA ARG A 79 -6.13 1.06 15.82
C ARG A 79 -7.09 1.75 16.79
N LYS A 80 -8.36 1.36 16.83
CA LYS A 80 -9.34 1.89 17.79
C LYS A 80 -9.05 1.43 19.22
N GLY A 81 -8.64 0.17 19.38
CA GLY A 81 -8.33 -0.44 20.68
C GLY A 81 -6.93 -0.17 21.22
N SER A 82 -6.02 0.39 20.42
CA SER A 82 -4.66 0.70 20.88
C SER A 82 -4.68 1.77 21.97
N PRO A 83 -3.98 1.57 23.12
CA PRO A 83 -3.94 2.55 24.20
C PRO A 83 -3.35 3.88 23.72
N LYS A 84 -3.73 4.99 24.35
CA LYS A 84 -3.00 6.25 24.19
C LYS A 84 -1.64 6.07 24.84
N ILE A 85 -0.57 6.33 24.10
CA ILE A 85 0.78 6.25 24.66
C ILE A 85 0.99 7.54 25.46
N ALA A 86 1.12 7.39 26.77
CA ALA A 86 1.52 8.48 27.66
C ALA A 86 3.04 8.63 27.58
N LEU A 87 3.51 9.84 27.26
CA LEU A 87 4.93 10.18 27.29
C LEU A 87 5.14 11.15 28.45
N GLY A 88 5.44 10.61 29.63
CA GLY A 88 5.42 11.39 30.89
C GLY A 88 3.99 11.81 31.26
N GLU A 89 3.80 13.06 31.66
CA GLU A 89 2.48 13.61 32.04
C GLU A 89 1.58 13.96 30.83
N LYS A 90 2.12 13.91 29.60
CA LYS A 90 1.36 14.27 28.39
C LYS A 90 0.75 13.04 27.73
N VAL A 91 -0.56 13.10 27.54
CA VAL A 91 -1.31 12.18 26.69
C VAL A 91 -1.40 12.80 25.29
N LEU A 92 -0.68 12.23 24.32
CA LEU A 92 -0.79 12.68 22.93
C LEU A 92 -2.17 12.30 22.37
N GLY A 93 -2.83 13.27 21.74
CA GLY A 93 -4.08 13.07 21.02
C GLY A 93 -3.85 12.17 19.81
N ARG A 94 -4.88 11.39 19.41
CA ARG A 94 -4.80 10.53 18.24
C ARG A 94 -5.21 11.32 17.01
N TRP A 95 -4.30 11.48 16.06
CA TRP A 95 -4.63 12.09 14.76
C TRP A 95 -5.57 11.19 13.95
N PRO A 96 -6.39 11.75 13.04
CA PRO A 96 -7.08 10.96 12.04
C PRO A 96 -6.04 10.22 11.18
N LEU A 97 -6.04 8.89 11.23
CA LEU A 97 -5.07 8.07 10.51
C LEU A 97 -5.76 7.32 9.36
N ALA A 98 -5.04 7.16 8.25
CA ALA A 98 -5.44 6.34 7.11
C ALA A 98 -4.43 5.21 6.83
N THR A 99 -3.56 4.91 7.80
CA THR A 99 -2.48 3.92 7.71
C THR A 99 -2.72 2.73 8.63
N ASN A 100 -1.85 1.72 8.53
CA ASN A 100 -1.86 0.52 9.35
C ASN A 100 -0.97 0.62 10.62
N PHE A 101 -0.63 1.83 11.04
CA PHE A 101 0.12 2.11 12.26
C PHE A 101 -0.50 3.30 13.00
N VAL A 102 -0.11 3.51 14.25
CA VAL A 102 -0.47 4.68 15.04
C VAL A 102 0.75 5.58 15.11
N ALA A 103 0.63 6.82 14.64
CA ALA A 103 1.60 7.87 14.90
C ALA A 103 1.12 8.68 16.10
N ASN A 104 2.03 8.99 17.03
CA ASN A 104 1.81 9.87 18.17
C ASN A 104 2.57 11.16 17.97
#